data_AF-A0AAD7FSI0-F1
#
_entry.id   AF-A0AAD7FSI0-F1
#
_cell.length_a   1.000
_cell.length_b   1.000
_cell.length_c   1.000
_cell.angle_alpha   90.00
_cell.angle_beta   90.00
_cell.angle_gamma   90.00
#
_symmetry.space_group_name_H-M   'P 1'
#
loop_
_entity.id
_entity.type
_entity.pdbx_description
1 polymer ?
#
loop_
_entity_poly.entity_id
_entity_poly.type
_entity_poly.pdbx_seq_one_letter_code
_entity_poly.pdbx_strand_id
1 'polypeptide(L)'
;MQFQALAALILTAFALKATAIKVMSVAEMKHWIATTDADLTFIGEPVENIGLSPLRITVVYCSQRTFNVCGGACNVYTGGETCIDAPNTNCLSATANVASCDSSGCFGSCDAFASCGTRLDNNFCFTPGTASISVPPS
;
A
#
# COMPACT_ATOMS: atom_id res chain seq x y z
N MET A 1 -31.78 -49.15 36.45
CA MET A 1 -30.73 -48.88 35.44
C MET A 1 -31.21 -47.71 34.58
N GLN A 2 -30.72 -46.49 34.83
CA GLN A 2 -30.86 -45.35 33.92
C GLN A 2 -29.56 -44.54 33.99
N PHE A 3 -28.87 -44.42 32.86
CA PHE A 3 -27.70 -43.56 32.67
C PHE A 3 -28.13 -42.41 31.74
N GLN A 4 -28.13 -41.18 32.24
CA GLN A 4 -28.30 -39.98 31.42
C GLN A 4 -26.93 -39.47 31.00
N ALA A 5 -26.69 -39.39 29.69
CA ALA A 5 -25.48 -38.78 29.13
C ALA A 5 -25.75 -37.30 28.83
N LEU A 6 -25.05 -36.41 29.53
CA LEU A 6 -25.01 -34.98 29.25
C LEU A 6 -24.07 -34.72 28.05
N ALA A 7 -24.58 -34.09 27.00
CA ALA A 7 -23.78 -33.58 25.89
C ALA A 7 -23.33 -32.15 26.22
N ALA A 8 -22.02 -31.92 26.35
CA ALA A 8 -21.43 -30.60 26.51
C ALA A 8 -21.09 -30.01 25.13
N LEU A 9 -21.73 -28.89 24.77
CA LEU A 9 -21.38 -28.08 23.60
C LEU A 9 -20.19 -27.18 23.94
N ILE A 10 -19.01 -27.49 23.39
CA ILE A 10 -17.81 -26.66 23.53
C ILE A 10 -17.82 -25.62 22.39
N LEU A 11 -18.08 -24.36 22.73
CA LEU A 11 -17.92 -23.20 21.84
C LEU A 11 -16.47 -22.74 21.86
N THR A 12 -15.67 -23.10 20.86
CA THR A 12 -14.33 -22.53 20.67
C THR A 12 -14.43 -21.15 20.04
N ALA A 13 -14.09 -20.10 20.81
CA ALA A 13 -13.95 -18.75 20.29
C ALA A 13 -12.61 -18.61 19.54
N PHE A 14 -12.64 -18.37 18.23
CA PHE A 14 -11.47 -18.02 17.45
C PHE A 14 -11.22 -16.51 17.59
N ALA A 15 -10.17 -16.11 18.31
CA ALA A 15 -9.72 -14.73 18.31
C ALA A 15 -8.97 -14.44 17.00
N LEU A 16 -9.57 -13.65 16.10
CA LEU A 16 -8.89 -13.18 14.89
C LEU A 16 -7.90 -12.07 15.26
N LYS A 17 -6.60 -12.36 15.20
CA LYS A 17 -5.56 -11.34 15.35
C LYS A 17 -5.54 -10.49 14.07
N ALA A 18 -6.05 -9.27 14.13
CA ALA A 18 -5.91 -8.33 13.02
C ALA A 18 -4.43 -7.93 12.90
N THR A 19 -3.75 -8.39 11.85
CA THR A 19 -2.40 -7.93 11.54
C THR A 19 -2.51 -6.49 11.03
N ALA A 20 -1.93 -5.54 11.77
CA ALA A 20 -1.86 -4.15 11.31
C ALA A 20 -1.05 -4.10 10.01
N ILE A 21 -1.65 -3.53 8.96
CA ILE A 21 -0.99 -3.34 7.67
C ILE A 21 0.09 -2.27 7.85
N LYS A 22 1.34 -2.59 7.50
CA LYS A 22 2.45 -1.64 7.58
C LYS A 22 2.43 -0.67 6.39
N VAL A 23 1.65 0.41 6.53
CA VAL A 23 1.65 1.57 5.63
C VAL A 23 2.54 2.70 6.15
N MET A 24 2.97 3.59 5.26
CA MET A 24 3.57 4.85 5.72
C MET A 24 2.49 5.71 6.38
N SER A 25 2.79 6.25 7.55
CA SER A 25 1.96 7.31 8.11
C SER A 25 2.01 8.56 7.23
N VAL A 26 0.99 9.41 7.36
CA VAL A 26 0.97 10.74 6.72
C VAL A 26 2.21 11.57 7.05
N ALA A 27 2.69 11.49 8.29
CA ALA A 27 3.87 12.24 8.74
C ALA A 27 5.15 11.73 8.07
N GLU A 28 5.35 10.40 8.02
CA GLU A 28 6.48 9.79 7.31
C GLU A 28 6.42 10.10 5.81
N MET A 29 5.23 10.07 5.21
CA MET A 29 5.02 10.39 3.80
C MET A 29 5.43 11.82 3.48
N LYS A 30 4.93 12.80 4.25
CA LYS A 30 5.32 14.21 4.10
C LYS A 30 6.82 14.42 4.30
N HIS A 31 7.39 13.77 5.31
CA HIS A 31 8.81 13.88 5.60
C HIS A 31 9.67 13.32 4.45
N TRP A 32 9.30 12.17 3.90
CA TRP A 32 10.01 11.58 2.77
C TRP A 32 9.92 12.49 1.53
N ILE A 33 8.73 12.98 1.19
CA ILE A 33 8.54 13.90 0.05
C ILE A 33 9.40 15.17 0.21
N ALA A 34 9.53 15.69 1.42
CA ALA A 34 10.28 16.92 1.69
C ALA A 34 11.80 16.74 1.72
N THR A 35 12.31 15.52 1.90
CA THR A 35 13.74 15.26 2.14
C THR A 35 14.38 14.33 1.12
N THR A 36 13.59 13.68 0.26
CA THR A 36 14.09 12.82 -0.81
C THR A 36 14.83 13.63 -1.88
N ASP A 37 15.83 13.00 -2.47
CA ASP A 37 16.57 13.48 -3.64
C ASP A 37 16.02 12.89 -4.96
N ALA A 38 14.94 12.12 -4.90
CA ALA A 38 14.25 11.59 -6.07
C ALA A 38 13.58 12.71 -6.89
N ASP A 39 13.46 12.50 -8.20
CA ASP A 39 12.74 13.41 -9.10
C ASP A 39 11.23 13.15 -8.98
N LEU A 40 10.50 14.08 -8.40
CA LEU A 40 9.08 13.92 -8.04
C LEU A 40 8.16 14.61 -9.03
N THR A 41 7.25 13.84 -9.63
CA THR A 41 6.07 14.36 -10.35
C THR A 41 4.82 14.20 -9.49
N PHE A 42 4.11 15.29 -9.22
CA PHE A 42 2.89 15.27 -8.41
C PHE A 42 1.65 15.11 -9.29
N ILE A 43 0.74 14.23 -8.88
CA ILE A 43 -0.48 13.88 -9.62
C ILE A 43 -1.68 13.94 -8.67
N GLY A 44 -2.78 14.53 -9.13
CA GLY A 44 -4.01 14.64 -8.35
C GLY A 44 -4.03 15.89 -7.47
N GLU A 45 -4.32 15.72 -6.19
CA GLU A 45 -4.43 16.84 -5.24
C GLU A 45 -3.06 17.41 -4.85
N PRO A 46 -3.00 18.71 -4.49
CA PRO A 46 -1.78 19.35 -3.98
C PRO A 46 -1.19 18.63 -2.76
N VAL A 47 0.14 18.64 -2.63
CA VAL A 47 0.90 17.98 -1.55
C VAL A 47 0.53 18.51 -0.16
N GLU A 48 0.08 19.77 -0.07
CA GLU A 48 -0.39 20.42 1.14
C GLU A 48 -1.64 19.73 1.71
N ASN A 49 -2.42 19.07 0.84
CA ASN A 49 -3.66 18.40 1.21
C ASN A 49 -3.45 17.00 1.80
N ILE A 50 -2.23 16.46 1.76
CA ILE A 50 -1.93 15.14 2.31
C ILE A 50 -2.32 15.10 3.79
N GLY A 51 -3.21 14.19 4.15
CA GLY A 51 -3.69 14.01 5.52
C GLY A 51 -4.70 15.04 6.03
N LEU A 52 -5.20 15.96 5.19
CA LEU A 52 -6.33 16.82 5.56
C LEU A 52 -7.67 16.08 5.58
N SER A 53 -7.75 14.96 4.86
CA SER A 53 -8.90 14.07 4.85
C SER A 53 -8.43 12.61 4.95
N PRO A 54 -9.07 11.78 5.80
CA PRO A 54 -8.79 10.34 5.83
C PRO A 54 -9.21 9.67 4.52
N LEU A 55 -10.03 10.34 3.70
CA LEU A 55 -10.49 9.82 2.43
C LEU A 55 -9.45 9.94 1.29
N ARG A 56 -8.28 10.51 1.60
CA ARG A 56 -7.22 10.77 0.63
C ARG A 56 -6.04 9.87 0.89
N ILE A 57 -5.72 9.08 -0.11
CA ILE A 57 -4.59 8.17 -0.11
C ILE A 57 -3.46 8.83 -0.91
N THR A 58 -2.26 8.79 -0.35
CA THR A 58 -1.05 9.18 -1.06
C THR A 58 -0.28 7.92 -1.42
N VAL A 59 0.13 7.82 -2.68
CA VAL A 59 0.96 6.75 -3.21
C VAL A 59 2.19 7.37 -3.83
N VAL A 60 3.36 6.90 -3.43
CA VAL A 60 4.63 7.19 -4.11
C VAL A 60 5.05 5.94 -4.85
N TYR A 61 5.35 6.05 -6.14
CA TYR A 61 5.86 4.95 -6.93
C TYR A 61 6.98 5.40 -7.83
N CYS A 62 8.05 4.59 -7.89
CA CYS A 62 9.30 4.98 -8.50
C CYS A 62 9.83 3.93 -9.46
N SER A 63 10.59 4.41 -10.44
CA SER A 63 11.16 3.60 -11.52
C SER A 63 12.44 2.87 -11.14
N GLN A 64 13.13 3.28 -10.08
CA GLN A 64 14.44 2.70 -9.74
C GLN A 64 14.52 2.26 -8.28
N ARG A 65 15.40 1.29 -8.05
CA ARG A 65 15.79 0.80 -6.74
C ARG A 65 17.31 0.62 -6.73
N THR A 66 17.97 1.24 -5.75
CA THR A 66 19.41 1.06 -5.50
C THR A 66 19.58 0.49 -4.10
N PHE A 67 20.04 -0.76 -3.98
CA PHE A 67 20.07 -1.51 -2.73
C PHE A 67 18.70 -1.55 -2.03
N ASN A 68 18.53 -0.89 -0.88
CA ASN A 68 17.26 -0.83 -0.14
C ASN A 68 16.53 0.50 -0.31
N VAL A 69 17.02 1.38 -1.19
CA VAL A 69 16.45 2.71 -1.41
C VAL A 69 15.62 2.69 -2.70
N CYS A 70 14.39 3.18 -2.61
CA CYS A 70 13.50 3.42 -3.73
C CYS A 70 13.65 4.87 -4.21
N GLY A 71 13.80 5.11 -5.52
CA GLY A 71 14.07 6.45 -6.04
C GLY A 71 14.14 6.54 -7.56
N GLY A 72 14.94 7.49 -8.07
CA GLY A 72 14.99 7.84 -9.49
C GLY A 72 13.82 8.76 -9.87
N ALA A 73 13.18 8.49 -11.00
CA ALA A 73 11.92 9.17 -11.35
C ALA A 73 10.77 8.53 -10.56
N CYS A 74 10.08 9.36 -9.78
CA CYS A 74 8.97 8.97 -8.93
C CYS A 74 7.74 9.83 -9.23
N ASN A 75 6.57 9.23 -9.06
CA ASN A 75 5.31 9.93 -9.07
C ASN A 75 4.70 9.89 -7.67
N VAL A 76 4.07 10.99 -7.27
CA VAL A 76 3.33 11.14 -6.02
C VAL A 76 1.89 11.40 -6.37
N TYR A 77 1.06 10.37 -6.28
CA TYR A 77 -0.38 10.49 -6.41
C TYR A 77 -1.00 10.86 -5.05
N THR A 78 -1.87 11.86 -5.01
CA THR A 78 -2.77 12.09 -3.86
C THR A 78 -4.21 12.21 -4.37
N GLY A 79 -5.11 11.39 -3.83
CA GLY A 79 -6.51 11.40 -4.26
C GLY A 79 -7.35 10.30 -3.62
N GLY A 80 -8.52 10.04 -4.20
CA GLY A 80 -9.43 8.98 -3.75
C GLY A 80 -9.25 7.67 -4.54
N GLU A 81 -10.30 6.87 -4.57
CA GLU A 81 -10.35 5.62 -5.34
C GLU A 81 -10.05 5.89 -6.82
N THR A 82 -9.08 5.18 -7.37
CA THR A 82 -8.74 5.24 -8.79
C THR A 82 -7.85 4.08 -9.20
N CYS A 83 -7.75 3.85 -10.50
CA CYS A 83 -6.69 3.04 -11.08
C CYS A 83 -5.64 3.96 -11.70
N ILE A 84 -4.40 3.85 -11.26
CA ILE A 84 -3.28 4.64 -11.76
C ILE A 84 -2.49 3.78 -12.75
N ASP A 85 -2.32 4.25 -13.98
CA ASP A 85 -1.32 3.67 -14.87
C ASP A 85 0.07 4.04 -14.37
N ALA A 86 0.86 3.03 -14.02
CA ALA A 86 2.15 3.18 -13.35
C ALA A 86 3.22 2.27 -13.97
N PRO A 87 3.41 2.30 -15.31
CA PRO A 87 4.36 1.41 -15.97
C PRO A 87 5.79 1.66 -15.50
N ASN A 88 6.61 0.62 -15.53
CA ASN A 88 8.01 0.64 -15.09
C ASN A 88 8.19 0.97 -13.60
N THR A 89 7.14 0.81 -12.78
CA THR A 89 7.28 0.93 -11.33
C THR A 89 8.07 -0.26 -10.81
N ASN A 90 9.12 0.02 -10.02
CA ASN A 90 9.96 -0.98 -9.37
C ASN A 90 9.76 -1.04 -7.87
N CYS A 91 9.26 0.04 -7.28
CA CYS A 91 8.95 0.09 -5.87
C CYS A 91 7.91 1.18 -5.60
N LEU A 92 7.11 0.98 -4.58
CA LEU A 92 6.07 1.94 -4.19
C LEU A 92 5.90 1.96 -2.67
N SER A 93 5.34 3.05 -2.17
CA SER A 93 4.85 3.17 -0.81
C SER A 93 3.51 3.90 -0.79
N ALA A 94 2.71 3.68 0.24
CA ALA A 94 1.38 4.28 0.32
C ALA A 94 0.95 4.52 1.76
N THR A 95 -0.01 5.44 1.92
CA THR A 95 -0.71 5.69 3.19
C THR A 95 -1.91 4.76 3.41
N ALA A 96 -2.20 3.88 2.47
CA ALA A 96 -3.25 2.87 2.54
C ALA A 96 -2.83 1.57 1.84
N ASN A 97 -3.63 0.52 1.97
CA ASN A 97 -3.36 -0.78 1.38
C ASN A 97 -3.76 -0.83 -0.10
N VAL A 98 -2.97 -0.16 -0.94
CA VAL A 98 -3.12 -0.21 -2.41
C VAL A 98 -2.73 -1.57 -2.96
N ALA A 99 -3.07 -1.87 -4.21
CA ALA A 99 -2.59 -3.06 -4.90
C ALA A 99 -1.76 -2.70 -6.13
N SER A 100 -0.60 -3.35 -6.31
CA SER A 100 0.18 -3.28 -7.54
C SER A 100 -0.23 -4.39 -8.48
N CYS A 101 -0.55 -4.06 -9.73
CA CYS A 101 -0.98 -5.01 -10.75
C CYS A 101 0.05 -5.14 -11.88
N ASP A 102 0.20 -6.35 -12.43
CA ASP A 102 1.12 -6.67 -13.53
C ASP A 102 0.65 -6.17 -14.91
N SER A 103 -0.61 -5.74 -14.99
CA SER A 103 -1.27 -5.30 -16.22
C SER A 103 -1.80 -3.87 -16.08
N SER A 104 -2.01 -3.17 -17.20
CA SER A 104 -2.64 -1.84 -17.22
C SER A 104 -4.11 -1.89 -16.77
N GLY A 105 -4.63 -0.76 -16.28
CA GLY A 105 -6.06 -0.67 -15.91
C GLY A 105 -6.47 -1.48 -14.68
N CYS A 106 -5.53 -1.87 -13.82
CA CYS A 106 -5.78 -2.58 -12.55
C CYS A 106 -6.49 -3.93 -12.73
N PHE A 107 -6.21 -4.59 -13.85
CA PHE A 107 -6.61 -5.96 -14.14
C PHE A 107 -5.42 -6.92 -13.97
N GLY A 108 -5.66 -8.21 -14.23
CA GLY A 108 -4.62 -9.24 -14.18
C GLY A 108 -4.31 -9.68 -12.76
N SER A 109 -3.02 -9.92 -12.48
CA SER A 109 -2.57 -10.31 -11.14
C SER A 109 -2.24 -9.06 -10.35
N CYS A 110 -2.90 -8.89 -9.20
CA CYS A 110 -2.68 -7.75 -8.32
C CYS A 110 -2.29 -8.22 -6.92
N ASP A 111 -1.18 -7.68 -6.41
CA ASP A 111 -0.69 -7.94 -5.06
C ASP A 111 -0.97 -6.76 -4.15
N ALA A 112 -1.58 -7.03 -3.00
CA ALA A 112 -1.83 -6.00 -2.01
C ALA A 112 -0.50 -5.51 -1.39
N PHE A 113 -0.43 -4.23 -1.07
CA PHE A 113 0.71 -3.64 -0.40
C PHE A 113 0.98 -4.33 0.95
N ALA A 114 -0.07 -4.75 1.65
CA ALA A 114 0.01 -5.52 2.88
C ALA A 114 0.79 -6.83 2.75
N SER A 115 0.77 -7.46 1.56
CA SER A 115 1.48 -8.72 1.27
C SER A 115 2.86 -8.50 0.67
N CYS A 116 3.42 -7.29 0.80
CA CYS A 116 4.75 -6.98 0.28
C CYS A 116 5.81 -7.99 0.75
N GLY A 117 6.39 -8.73 -0.21
CA GLY A 117 7.40 -9.75 0.08
C GLY A 117 8.75 -9.16 0.50
N THR A 118 9.18 -8.05 -0.12
CA THR A 118 10.45 -7.40 0.19
C THR A 118 10.23 -5.92 0.55
N ARG A 119 10.33 -5.62 1.84
CA ARG A 119 10.27 -4.24 2.33
C ARG A 119 11.62 -3.54 2.24
N LEU A 120 11.56 -2.29 1.85
CA LEU A 120 12.67 -1.37 1.62
C LEU A 120 12.68 -0.28 2.70
N ASP A 121 13.67 0.59 2.64
CA ASP A 121 13.77 1.74 3.53
C ASP A 121 12.53 2.64 3.38
N ASN A 122 12.19 3.38 4.44
CA ASN A 122 11.00 4.26 4.49
C ASN A 122 9.68 3.54 4.18
N ASN A 123 9.58 2.24 4.51
CA ASN A 123 8.40 1.39 4.26
C ASN A 123 8.00 1.25 2.79
N PHE A 124 8.90 1.48 1.83
CA PHE A 124 8.65 1.12 0.45
C PHE A 124 8.54 -0.40 0.29
N CYS A 125 7.77 -0.84 -0.71
CA CYS A 125 7.72 -2.21 -1.17
C CYS A 125 8.50 -2.33 -2.46
N PHE A 126 9.28 -3.40 -2.61
CA PHE A 126 9.80 -3.79 -3.90
C PHE A 126 8.71 -4.48 -4.71
N THR A 127 8.34 -3.87 -5.84
CA THR A 127 7.23 -4.29 -6.72
C THR A 127 7.69 -4.17 -8.18
N PRO A 128 8.66 -4.98 -8.62
CA PRO A 128 9.14 -4.93 -10.00
C PRO A 128 8.06 -5.38 -10.97
N GLY A 129 7.98 -4.72 -12.12
CA GLY A 129 7.03 -5.08 -13.17
C GLY A 129 5.60 -4.60 -12.92
N THR A 130 5.38 -3.74 -11.93
CA THR A 130 4.09 -3.07 -11.74
C THR A 130 3.77 -2.22 -12.98
N ALA A 131 2.56 -2.45 -13.52
CA ALA A 131 2.03 -1.72 -14.67
C ALA A 131 0.89 -0.76 -14.27
N SER A 132 0.15 -1.08 -13.22
CA SER A 132 -0.85 -0.18 -12.65
C SER A 132 -1.00 -0.36 -11.14
N ILE A 133 -1.59 0.64 -10.48
CA ILE A 133 -1.82 0.66 -9.03
C ILE A 133 -3.29 0.94 -8.76
N SER A 134 -3.95 0.00 -8.08
CA SER A 134 -5.33 0.14 -7.62
C SER A 134 -5.34 0.84 -6.27
N VAL A 135 -5.91 2.04 -6.23
CA VAL A 135 -6.17 2.79 -5.00
C VAL A 135 -7.59 2.49 -4.54
N PRO A 136 -7.79 1.87 -3.36
CA PRO A 136 -9.12 1.51 -2.89
C PRO A 136 -9.91 2.73 -2.42
N PRO A 137 -11.24 2.60 -2.24
CA PRO A 137 -11.97 3.54 -1.41
C PRO A 137 -11.46 3.47 0.03
N SER A 138 -11.34 4.65 0.62
CA SER A 138 -10.84 4.96 1.96
C SER A 138 -11.92 4.94 3.02
#